data_AF-A2ERZ2-F1
#
_entry.id   AF-A2ERZ2-F1
#
_cell.length_a   1.000
_cell.length_b   1.000
_cell.length_c   1.000
_cell.angle_alpha   90.00
_cell.angle_beta   90.00
_cell.angle_gamma   90.00
#
_symmetry.space_group_name_H-M   'P 1'
#
loop_
_entity.id
_entity.type
_entity.pdbx_description
1 polymer ?
#
loop_
_entity_poly.entity_id
_entity_poly.type
_entity_poly.pdbx_seq_one_letter_code
_entity_poly.pdbx_strand_id
1 'polypeptide(L)'
;MSARLLIKEPPSIRYFSSQLPSIQKDLSNYVDSMAQDIKKANNITEEFNFDLETANTGDLLIYGRIYAKLDNDNPSEKLIGHKAQIQLTSKFSRPYLDFEAKLNETYYYRGQIVVVLGTFQNSVFVAKQIYSNCRVAKPHEISTLFNTKITVAAGPYFKENLSEVQDFAEGVLENKPDLAIFLGPFIPADCKLLYAKECNRTGEDLTKEVLTILSNNHKNCVFVSSAEDSIADPVLPTKAFMPSTDNYSVTMDPVFIEYGDLDLFLTSYQSYKLIANNFEGKKTVNGTEVGSRITTILTEFANQQSICPGIDEQVQQSFISHFRPVRPPHVFVVPGQPNATVSVDDDVTTILINPAIRRSFAMIRVKDGKVNSEIMKFK
;
A
#
# COMPACT_ATOMS: atom_id res chain seq x y z
N MET A 1 -0.89 -15.69 27.87
CA MET A 1 0.17 -14.66 27.81
C MET A 1 -0.40 -13.47 27.06
N SER A 2 -0.11 -12.24 27.49
CA SER A 2 -0.48 -11.05 26.70
C SER A 2 0.44 -10.97 25.48
N ALA A 3 -0.11 -10.75 24.30
CA ALA A 3 0.68 -10.62 23.07
C ALA A 3 1.53 -9.34 23.12
N ARG A 4 2.78 -9.43 22.70
CA ARG A 4 3.68 -8.28 22.63
C ARG A 4 3.35 -7.46 21.39
N LEU A 5 3.14 -6.15 21.57
CA LEU A 5 3.05 -5.17 20.49
C LEU A 5 4.43 -4.56 20.23
N LEU A 6 4.92 -4.63 19.00
CA LEU A 6 6.11 -3.92 18.54
C LEU A 6 5.78 -3.14 17.27
N ILE A 7 6.02 -1.83 17.32
CA ILE A 7 5.88 -0.93 16.18
C ILE A 7 7.28 -0.66 15.63
N LYS A 8 7.51 -0.99 14.36
CA LYS A 8 8.79 -0.74 13.70
C LYS A 8 8.72 0.55 12.92
N GLU A 9 9.41 1.58 13.42
CA GLU A 9 9.58 2.86 12.74
C GLU A 9 10.99 2.92 12.10
N PRO A 10 11.11 3.47 10.88
CA PRO A 10 12.40 3.80 10.29
C PRO A 10 13.06 4.94 11.08
N PRO A 11 14.39 5.09 10.96
CA PRO A 11 15.12 6.19 11.59
C PRO A 11 14.63 7.56 11.11
N SER A 12 14.86 8.59 11.93
CA SER A 12 14.32 9.95 11.82
C SER A 12 14.07 10.44 10.39
N ILE A 13 12.81 10.73 10.06
CA ILE A 13 12.42 11.27 8.76
C ILE A 13 12.77 12.75 8.69
N ARG A 14 13.64 13.13 7.76
CA ARG A 14 13.90 14.54 7.41
C ARG A 14 13.32 14.82 6.03
N TYR A 15 12.26 15.62 6.00
CA TYR A 15 11.62 16.01 4.75
C TYR A 15 12.46 17.03 3.97
N PHE A 16 12.29 17.05 2.65
CA PHE A 16 12.74 18.12 1.76
C PHE A 16 14.26 18.38 1.71
N SER A 17 15.10 17.43 2.17
CA SER A 17 16.56 17.60 2.22
C SER A 17 17.32 16.89 1.09
N SER A 18 16.66 16.44 0.03
CA SER A 18 17.26 15.54 -0.97
C SER A 18 17.63 16.25 -2.28
N GLN A 19 18.89 16.06 -2.71
CA GLN A 19 19.34 16.45 -4.05
C GLN A 19 18.78 15.45 -5.07
N LEU A 20 18.30 15.94 -6.23
CA LEU A 20 17.73 15.10 -7.30
C LEU A 20 18.57 13.86 -7.66
N PRO A 21 19.92 13.93 -7.77
CA PRO A 21 20.74 12.75 -8.05
C PRO A 21 20.63 11.65 -6.98
N SER A 22 20.48 12.02 -5.71
CA SER A 22 20.29 11.05 -4.62
C SER A 22 18.96 10.33 -4.78
N ILE A 23 17.89 11.07 -5.07
CA ILE A 23 16.55 10.50 -5.27
C ILE A 23 16.55 9.51 -6.43
N GLN A 24 17.17 9.88 -7.56
CA GLN A 24 17.28 9.01 -8.72
C GLN A 24 18.07 7.74 -8.43
N LYS A 25 19.14 7.85 -7.64
CA LYS A 25 19.95 6.71 -7.20
C LYS A 25 19.15 5.78 -6.27
N ASP A 26 18.45 6.33 -5.28
CA ASP A 26 17.65 5.54 -4.33
C ASP A 26 16.51 4.80 -5.04
N LEU A 27 15.82 5.49 -5.96
CA LEU A 27 14.80 4.86 -6.80
C LEU A 27 15.39 3.77 -7.71
N SER A 28 16.54 4.01 -8.34
CA SER A 28 17.21 2.99 -9.17
C SER A 28 17.57 1.75 -8.36
N ASN A 29 18.12 1.93 -7.15
CA ASN A 29 18.47 0.84 -6.25
C ASN A 29 17.23 0.04 -5.82
N TYR A 30 16.12 0.74 -5.54
CA TYR A 30 14.84 0.12 -5.20
C TYR A 30 14.31 -0.74 -6.35
N VAL A 31 14.27 -0.19 -7.57
CA VAL A 31 13.83 -0.91 -8.78
C VAL A 31 14.73 -2.11 -9.07
N ASP A 32 16.05 -1.94 -8.99
CA ASP A 32 17.03 -3.02 -9.16
C ASP A 32 16.80 -4.15 -8.14
N SER A 33 16.61 -3.82 -6.86
CA SER A 33 16.35 -4.81 -5.82
C SER A 33 15.06 -5.57 -6.08
N MET A 34 13.98 -4.88 -6.44
CA MET A 34 12.70 -5.52 -6.74
C MET A 34 12.79 -6.41 -7.98
N ALA A 35 13.51 -5.99 -9.03
CA ALA A 35 13.70 -6.79 -10.23
C ALA A 35 14.43 -8.12 -9.94
N GLN A 36 15.43 -8.10 -9.05
CA GLN A 36 16.11 -9.33 -8.60
C GLN A 36 15.16 -10.24 -7.81
N ASP A 37 14.32 -9.66 -6.96
CA ASP A 37 13.31 -10.42 -6.22
C ASP A 37 12.24 -11.03 -7.15
N ILE A 38 11.83 -10.31 -8.20
CA ILE A 38 10.94 -10.84 -9.25
C ILE A 38 11.62 -11.99 -9.99
N LYS A 39 12.87 -11.82 -10.41
CA LYS A 39 13.65 -12.87 -11.09
C LYS A 39 13.70 -14.14 -10.23
N LYS A 40 14.02 -14.00 -8.94
CA LYS A 40 14.09 -15.11 -7.97
C LYS A 40 12.72 -15.75 -7.73
N ALA A 41 11.67 -14.98 -7.50
CA ALA A 41 10.33 -15.49 -7.22
C ALA A 41 9.71 -16.25 -8.41
N ASN A 42 10.15 -15.96 -9.63
CA ASN A 42 9.65 -16.59 -10.86
C ASN A 42 10.63 -17.62 -11.45
N ASN A 43 11.72 -17.97 -10.73
CA ASN A 43 12.76 -18.92 -11.16
C ASN A 43 13.38 -18.58 -12.53
N ILE A 44 13.49 -17.29 -12.85
CA ILE A 44 14.10 -16.82 -14.10
C ILE A 44 15.62 -16.89 -13.93
N THR A 45 16.31 -17.55 -14.86
CA THR A 45 17.77 -17.79 -14.77
C THR A 45 18.55 -16.87 -15.70
N GLU A 46 17.90 -16.35 -16.73
CA GLU A 46 18.42 -15.51 -17.78
C GLU A 46 18.89 -14.16 -17.21
N GLU A 47 20.04 -13.68 -17.70
CA GLU A 47 20.57 -12.37 -17.31
C GLU A 47 19.83 -11.23 -18.01
N PHE A 48 19.79 -10.07 -17.34
CA PHE A 48 19.16 -8.89 -17.91
C PHE A 48 19.97 -8.32 -19.08
N ASN A 49 19.28 -7.93 -20.15
CA ASN A 49 19.87 -7.29 -21.31
C ASN A 49 19.93 -5.77 -21.11
N PHE A 50 21.10 -5.29 -20.66
CA PHE A 50 21.31 -3.87 -20.39
C PHE A 50 21.62 -3.03 -21.64
N ASP A 51 22.31 -3.63 -22.62
CA ASP A 51 22.58 -3.00 -23.91
C ASP A 51 21.54 -3.46 -24.93
N LEU A 52 20.58 -2.56 -25.19
CA LEU A 52 19.47 -2.81 -26.10
C LEU A 52 19.82 -2.51 -27.56
N GLU A 53 20.97 -1.86 -27.83
CA GLU A 53 21.37 -1.45 -29.17
C GLU A 53 22.19 -2.54 -29.86
N THR A 54 22.98 -3.27 -29.08
CA THR A 54 23.74 -4.44 -29.55
C THR A 54 23.00 -5.75 -29.37
N ALA A 55 21.83 -5.72 -28.72
CA ALA A 55 21.06 -6.92 -28.45
C ALA A 55 20.61 -7.57 -29.78
N ASN A 56 20.88 -8.86 -29.94
CA ASN A 56 20.45 -9.63 -31.10
C ASN A 56 18.91 -9.55 -31.29
N THR A 57 18.41 -9.87 -32.47
CA THR A 57 16.97 -9.90 -32.82
C THR A 57 16.13 -10.95 -32.04
N GLY A 58 16.66 -11.50 -30.95
CA GLY A 58 16.02 -12.49 -30.11
C GLY A 58 15.25 -11.89 -28.94
N ASP A 59 14.85 -12.76 -28.03
CA ASP A 59 14.13 -12.36 -26.82
C ASP A 59 15.10 -11.71 -25.83
N LEU A 60 14.67 -10.58 -25.29
CA LEU A 60 15.37 -9.77 -24.33
C LEU A 60 14.64 -9.81 -23.00
N LEU A 61 15.39 -9.93 -21.91
CA LEU A 61 14.89 -9.82 -20.57
C LEU A 61 15.30 -8.44 -20.01
N ILE A 62 14.32 -7.58 -19.75
CA ILE A 62 14.54 -6.25 -19.18
C ILE A 62 13.73 -6.09 -17.91
N TYR A 63 13.98 -5.01 -17.17
CA TYR A 63 13.15 -4.64 -16.04
C TYR A 63 13.07 -3.13 -15.91
N GLY A 64 12.01 -2.68 -15.24
CA GLY A 64 11.82 -1.28 -14.98
C GLY A 64 10.46 -1.02 -14.35
N ARG A 65 10.08 0.25 -14.35
CA ARG A 65 8.81 0.71 -13.79
C ARG A 65 7.89 1.18 -14.90
N ILE A 66 6.63 0.79 -14.86
CA ILE A 66 5.63 1.19 -15.85
C ILE A 66 5.22 2.65 -15.65
N TYR A 67 5.19 3.43 -16.72
CA TYR A 67 4.72 4.83 -16.77
C TYR A 67 3.72 5.02 -17.89
N ALA A 68 2.89 6.05 -17.74
CA ALA A 68 2.18 6.64 -18.87
C ALA A 68 3.15 7.57 -19.62
N LYS A 69 3.20 7.44 -20.94
CA LYS A 69 3.85 8.38 -21.84
C LYS A 69 3.11 9.70 -21.70
N LEU A 70 3.82 10.73 -21.25
CA LEU A 70 3.27 12.06 -21.09
C LEU A 70 3.18 12.74 -22.46
N ASP A 71 1.97 13.07 -22.91
CA ASP A 71 1.77 14.06 -23.96
C ASP A 71 1.80 15.45 -23.30
N ASN A 72 2.76 16.29 -23.72
CA ASN A 72 2.91 17.67 -23.25
C ASN A 72 3.07 17.81 -21.72
N ASP A 73 3.81 16.89 -21.08
CA ASP A 73 4.12 16.89 -19.65
C ASP A 73 2.90 16.88 -18.71
N ASN A 74 1.71 16.42 -19.16
CA ASN A 74 0.53 16.41 -18.30
C ASN A 74 0.58 15.24 -17.28
N PRO A 75 0.82 15.50 -15.98
CA PRO A 75 0.99 14.44 -14.98
C PRO A 75 -0.30 13.69 -14.67
N SER A 76 -1.46 14.25 -15.06
CA SER A 76 -2.78 13.64 -14.88
C SER A 76 -3.14 12.63 -15.96
N GLU A 77 -2.27 12.39 -16.94
CA GLU A 77 -2.54 11.41 -17.98
C GLU A 77 -2.65 10.00 -17.39
N LYS A 78 -3.73 9.34 -17.78
CA LYS A 78 -3.98 7.95 -17.43
C LYS A 78 -3.17 7.06 -18.35
N LEU A 79 -2.71 5.95 -17.80
CA LEU A 79 -2.18 4.87 -18.59
C LEU A 79 -3.27 4.35 -19.53
N ILE A 80 -3.04 4.41 -20.84
CA ILE A 80 -3.92 3.86 -21.87
C ILE A 80 -3.03 2.96 -22.73
N GLY A 81 -3.50 1.78 -23.10
CA GLY A 81 -2.70 0.68 -23.69
C GLY A 81 -1.57 1.00 -24.68
N HIS A 82 -1.72 2.02 -25.52
CA HIS A 82 -0.73 2.43 -26.54
C HIS A 82 0.21 3.57 -26.10
N LYS A 83 0.05 4.05 -24.87
CA LYS A 83 0.83 5.12 -24.23
C LYS A 83 1.60 4.61 -23.02
N ALA A 84 1.95 3.33 -22.96
CA ALA A 84 2.75 2.80 -21.88
C ALA A 84 4.25 2.95 -22.21
N GLN A 85 5.05 3.24 -21.19
CA GLN A 85 6.50 3.23 -21.26
C GLN A 85 7.08 2.45 -20.08
N ILE A 86 8.23 1.83 -20.28
CA ILE A 86 9.06 1.33 -19.18
C ILE A 86 10.15 2.36 -18.91
N GLN A 87 10.19 2.88 -17.69
CA GLN A 87 11.36 3.59 -17.17
C GLN A 87 12.38 2.56 -16.71
N LEU A 88 13.54 2.56 -17.36
CA LEU A 88 14.67 1.70 -17.05
C LEU A 88 15.59 2.37 -16.02
N THR A 89 16.39 1.57 -15.33
CA THR A 89 17.39 2.10 -14.40
C THR A 89 18.65 2.56 -15.15
N SER A 90 19.53 3.29 -14.46
CA SER A 90 20.79 3.80 -15.01
C SER A 90 21.76 2.72 -15.55
N LYS A 91 21.47 1.43 -15.33
CA LYS A 91 22.23 0.31 -15.89
C LYS A 91 21.96 0.07 -17.37
N PHE A 92 20.81 0.52 -17.89
CA PHE A 92 20.43 0.32 -19.28
C PHE A 92 20.96 1.45 -20.17
N SER A 93 21.20 1.15 -21.44
CA SER A 93 21.65 2.14 -22.43
C SER A 93 20.60 3.23 -22.73
N ARG A 94 19.33 2.99 -22.38
CA ARG A 94 18.21 3.92 -22.56
C ARG A 94 17.45 4.13 -21.25
N PRO A 95 17.01 5.37 -20.94
CA PRO A 95 16.22 5.63 -19.73
C PRO A 95 14.74 5.25 -19.86
N TYR A 96 14.19 5.24 -21.08
CA TYR A 96 12.80 4.94 -21.36
C TYR A 96 12.65 4.13 -22.64
N LEU A 97 11.64 3.25 -22.68
CA LEU A 97 11.20 2.54 -23.88
C LEU A 97 9.69 2.66 -24.01
N ASP A 98 9.22 2.91 -25.23
CA ASP A 98 7.82 2.68 -25.57
C ASP A 98 7.50 1.19 -25.38
N PHE A 99 6.37 0.91 -24.75
CA PHE A 99 6.00 -0.41 -24.28
C PHE A 99 4.66 -0.83 -24.85
N GLU A 100 4.65 -1.99 -25.51
CA GLU A 100 3.43 -2.61 -25.99
C GLU A 100 3.28 -3.99 -25.38
N ALA A 101 2.14 -4.25 -24.77
CA ALA A 101 1.78 -5.57 -24.28
C ALA A 101 0.42 -5.96 -24.84
N LYS A 102 0.25 -7.25 -25.17
CA LYS A 102 -1.05 -7.79 -25.54
C LYS A 102 -1.96 -7.78 -24.30
N LEU A 103 -2.77 -6.73 -24.19
CA LEU A 103 -3.69 -6.48 -23.07
C LEU A 103 -4.76 -7.55 -22.86
N ASN A 104 -4.97 -8.42 -23.85
CA ASN A 104 -5.97 -9.47 -23.77
C ASN A 104 -5.60 -10.53 -22.72
N GLU A 105 -4.31 -10.66 -22.38
CA GLU A 105 -3.81 -11.73 -21.51
C GLU A 105 -3.06 -11.23 -20.28
N THR A 106 -2.73 -9.93 -20.24
CA THR A 106 -1.90 -9.32 -19.20
C THR A 106 -2.55 -8.05 -18.67
N TYR A 107 -2.11 -7.61 -17.49
CA TYR A 107 -2.47 -6.33 -16.92
C TYR A 107 -1.22 -5.61 -16.43
N TYR A 108 -1.32 -4.29 -16.36
CA TYR A 108 -0.29 -3.46 -15.76
C TYR A 108 -0.87 -2.12 -15.29
N TYR A 109 -0.12 -1.39 -14.49
CA TYR A 109 -0.53 -0.07 -14.00
C TYR A 109 0.66 0.84 -13.77
N ARG A 110 0.39 2.15 -13.72
CA ARG A 110 1.41 3.18 -13.51
C ARG A 110 2.09 2.96 -12.15
N GLY A 111 3.40 2.75 -12.18
CA GLY A 111 4.24 2.54 -11.01
C GLY A 111 4.64 1.11 -10.73
N GLN A 112 3.98 0.14 -11.37
CA GLN A 112 4.31 -1.27 -11.24
C GLN A 112 5.75 -1.52 -11.66
N ILE A 113 6.52 -2.22 -10.81
CA ILE A 113 7.85 -2.70 -11.16
C ILE A 113 7.70 -4.09 -11.76
N VAL A 114 8.27 -4.26 -12.95
CA VAL A 114 8.12 -5.47 -13.76
C VAL A 114 9.46 -5.95 -14.27
N VAL A 115 9.56 -7.27 -14.42
CA VAL A 115 10.52 -7.93 -15.31
C VAL A 115 9.75 -8.32 -16.57
N VAL A 116 10.28 -8.03 -17.74
CA VAL A 116 9.60 -8.26 -19.02
C VAL A 116 10.49 -9.06 -19.95
N LEU A 117 9.95 -10.15 -20.47
CA LEU A 117 10.51 -10.90 -21.58
C LEU A 117 9.82 -10.47 -22.87
N GLY A 118 10.58 -10.09 -23.89
CA GLY A 118 9.99 -9.59 -25.13
C GLY A 118 11.04 -9.33 -26.20
N THR A 119 10.65 -8.61 -27.25
CA THR A 119 11.55 -8.23 -28.35
C THR A 119 11.52 -6.73 -28.55
N PHE A 120 12.67 -6.14 -28.85
CA PHE A 120 12.78 -4.73 -29.20
C PHE A 120 12.75 -4.56 -30.73
N GLN A 121 11.72 -3.92 -31.26
CA GLN A 121 11.52 -3.72 -32.71
C GLN A 121 10.99 -2.31 -32.97
N ASN A 122 11.54 -1.62 -33.98
CA ASN A 122 11.11 -0.28 -34.39
C ASN A 122 11.03 0.74 -33.23
N SER A 123 11.99 0.68 -32.29
CA SER A 123 12.02 1.52 -31.07
C SER A 123 10.91 1.26 -30.04
N VAL A 124 10.17 0.17 -30.18
CA VAL A 124 9.13 -0.27 -29.23
C VAL A 124 9.53 -1.63 -28.65
N PHE A 125 9.35 -1.79 -27.34
CA PHE A 125 9.50 -3.07 -26.67
C PHE A 125 8.16 -3.80 -26.65
N VAL A 126 8.08 -4.91 -27.38
CA VAL A 126 6.88 -5.74 -27.46
C VAL A 126 6.98 -6.87 -26.44
N ALA A 127 6.19 -6.78 -25.38
CA ALA A 127 6.17 -7.75 -24.30
C ALA A 127 5.54 -9.07 -24.74
N LYS A 128 6.25 -10.17 -24.48
CA LYS A 128 5.71 -11.54 -24.56
C LYS A 128 5.20 -12.00 -23.20
N GLN A 129 5.93 -11.70 -22.14
CA GLN A 129 5.59 -12.06 -20.77
C GLN A 129 5.98 -10.94 -19.80
N ILE A 130 5.14 -10.69 -18.80
CA ILE A 130 5.35 -9.68 -17.76
C ILE A 130 5.29 -10.40 -16.40
N TYR A 131 6.32 -10.20 -15.59
CA TYR A 131 6.41 -10.72 -14.24
C TYR A 131 6.41 -9.56 -13.24
N SER A 132 5.54 -9.63 -12.24
CA SER A 132 5.41 -8.60 -11.19
C SER A 132 5.50 -9.15 -9.76
N ASN A 133 5.41 -10.48 -9.57
CA ASN A 133 5.50 -11.06 -8.23
C ASN A 133 6.96 -11.05 -7.75
N CYS A 134 7.25 -10.27 -6.71
CA CYS A 134 8.54 -10.15 -6.03
C CYS A 134 8.59 -10.89 -4.68
N ARG A 135 7.59 -11.73 -4.36
CA ARG A 135 7.57 -12.49 -3.10
C ARG A 135 8.54 -13.66 -3.14
N VAL A 136 9.74 -13.44 -2.61
CA VAL A 136 10.81 -14.44 -2.51
C VAL A 136 10.72 -15.34 -1.29
N ALA A 137 9.91 -14.97 -0.30
CA ALA A 137 9.71 -15.71 0.94
C ALA A 137 8.26 -15.58 1.40
N LYS A 138 7.79 -16.60 2.10
CA LYS A 138 6.51 -16.60 2.82
C LYS A 138 6.68 -15.88 4.17
N PRO A 139 5.58 -15.39 4.77
CA PRO A 139 5.58 -15.03 6.18
C PRO A 139 6.05 -16.19 7.06
N HIS A 140 6.51 -15.87 8.26
CA HIS A 140 6.86 -16.86 9.26
C HIS A 140 5.61 -17.62 9.73
N GLU A 141 5.76 -18.83 10.27
CA GLU A 141 4.59 -19.58 10.74
C GLU A 141 4.00 -18.97 12.02
N ILE A 142 2.68 -18.90 12.08
CA ILE A 142 1.93 -18.46 13.27
C ILE A 142 1.72 -19.64 14.20
N SER A 143 2.03 -19.50 15.49
CA SER A 143 1.76 -20.55 16.47
C SER A 143 0.28 -20.92 16.53
N THR A 144 -0.01 -22.22 16.59
CA THR A 144 -1.38 -22.74 16.79
C THR A 144 -1.96 -22.34 18.15
N LEU A 145 -1.11 -21.97 19.11
CA LEU A 145 -1.53 -21.48 20.43
C LEU A 145 -1.87 -19.98 20.42
N PHE A 146 -1.43 -19.24 19.39
CA PHE A 146 -1.69 -17.82 19.28
C PHE A 146 -3.10 -17.58 18.77
N ASN A 147 -3.93 -16.99 19.64
CA ASN A 147 -5.32 -16.65 19.34
C ASN A 147 -5.53 -15.18 19.64
N THR A 148 -6.01 -14.42 18.66
CA THR A 148 -6.25 -12.98 18.83
C THR A 148 -7.36 -12.46 17.94
N LYS A 149 -7.97 -11.37 18.36
CA LYS A 149 -8.94 -10.59 17.60
C LYS A 149 -8.46 -9.14 17.45
N ILE A 150 -8.19 -8.71 16.22
CA ILE A 150 -7.70 -7.37 15.91
C ILE A 150 -8.73 -6.64 15.08
N THR A 151 -9.08 -5.41 15.46
CA THR A 151 -9.88 -4.52 14.63
C THR A 151 -8.99 -3.53 13.90
N VAL A 152 -9.26 -3.31 12.63
CA VAL A 152 -8.64 -2.23 11.85
C VAL A 152 -9.70 -1.38 11.18
N ALA A 153 -9.61 -0.05 11.32
CA ALA A 153 -10.53 0.88 10.70
C ALA A 153 -9.80 2.09 10.14
N ALA A 154 -10.28 2.64 9.03
CA ALA A 154 -9.68 3.81 8.39
C ALA A 154 -10.63 5.01 8.44
N GLY A 155 -10.11 6.21 8.59
CA GLY A 155 -10.89 7.44 8.58
C GLY A 155 -11.45 7.82 7.20
N PRO A 156 -12.23 8.91 7.12
CA PRO A 156 -12.73 9.71 8.24
C PRO A 156 -13.71 8.94 9.14
N TYR A 157 -13.79 9.34 10.42
CA TYR A 157 -14.62 8.70 11.45
C TYR A 157 -15.97 9.38 11.67
N PHE A 158 -16.15 10.59 11.16
CA PHE A 158 -17.38 11.35 11.26
C PHE A 158 -17.53 12.29 10.06
N LYS A 159 -18.75 12.71 9.78
CA LYS A 159 -19.07 13.66 8.72
C LYS A 159 -19.42 15.03 9.27
N GLU A 160 -20.26 15.07 10.29
CA GLU A 160 -20.94 16.27 10.74
C GLU A 160 -20.67 16.57 12.21
N ASN A 161 -20.62 15.55 13.07
CA ASN A 161 -20.43 15.74 14.50
C ASN A 161 -19.69 14.58 15.18
N LEU A 162 -19.25 14.79 16.42
CA LEU A 162 -18.45 13.81 17.15
C LEU A 162 -19.26 12.62 17.73
N SER A 163 -20.59 12.67 17.77
CA SER A 163 -21.36 11.51 18.23
C SER A 163 -21.22 10.33 17.26
N GLU A 164 -20.97 10.59 15.97
CA GLU A 164 -20.64 9.55 14.99
C GLU A 164 -19.36 8.76 15.37
N VAL A 165 -18.38 9.43 16.00
CA VAL A 165 -17.16 8.79 16.49
C VAL A 165 -17.45 7.91 17.70
N GLN A 166 -18.35 8.36 18.59
CA GLN A 166 -18.79 7.59 19.76
C GLN A 166 -19.53 6.32 19.34
N ASP A 167 -20.54 6.47 18.46
CA ASP A 167 -21.28 5.34 17.88
C ASP A 167 -20.31 4.33 17.24
N PHE A 168 -19.29 4.82 16.52
CA PHE A 168 -18.29 3.98 15.90
C PHE A 168 -17.39 3.25 16.91
N ALA A 169 -16.91 3.95 17.93
CA ALA A 169 -16.10 3.37 19.01
C ALA A 169 -16.88 2.27 19.76
N GLU A 170 -18.17 2.50 20.04
CA GLU A 170 -19.04 1.51 20.68
C GLU A 170 -19.20 0.25 19.82
N GLY A 171 -19.48 0.41 18.52
CA GLY A 171 -19.60 -0.73 17.59
C GLY A 171 -18.32 -1.56 17.46
N VAL A 172 -17.15 -0.92 17.55
CA VAL A 172 -15.86 -1.62 17.60
C VAL A 172 -15.69 -2.34 18.95
N LEU A 173 -16.05 -1.69 20.06
CA LEU A 173 -15.93 -2.25 21.41
C LEU A 173 -16.83 -3.46 21.65
N GLU A 174 -18.03 -3.49 21.08
CA GLU A 174 -18.95 -4.65 21.13
C GLU A 174 -18.29 -5.95 20.67
N ASN A 175 -17.31 -5.82 19.76
CA ASN A 175 -16.57 -6.93 19.21
C ASN A 175 -15.41 -7.40 20.11
N LYS A 176 -15.11 -6.70 21.20
CA LYS A 176 -14.06 -7.05 22.18
C LYS A 176 -12.71 -7.39 21.54
N PRO A 177 -12.12 -6.50 20.71
CA PRO A 177 -10.81 -6.74 20.14
C PRO A 177 -9.71 -6.73 21.21
N ASP A 178 -8.69 -7.56 21.04
CA ASP A 178 -7.46 -7.57 21.84
C ASP A 178 -6.54 -6.39 21.47
N LEU A 179 -6.65 -5.93 20.21
CA LEU A 179 -5.97 -4.76 19.65
C LEU A 179 -6.91 -4.00 18.70
N ALA A 180 -7.00 -2.68 18.86
CA ALA A 180 -7.68 -1.80 17.91
C ALA A 180 -6.65 -0.92 17.19
N ILE A 181 -6.69 -0.92 15.85
CA ILE A 181 -5.83 -0.10 14.99
C ILE A 181 -6.73 0.86 14.21
N PHE A 182 -6.45 2.14 14.33
CA PHE A 182 -7.19 3.21 13.68
C PHE A 182 -6.24 3.95 12.74
N LEU A 183 -6.58 3.99 11.46
CA LEU A 183 -5.84 4.66 10.40
C LEU A 183 -6.51 6.00 10.13
N GLY A 184 -5.73 7.08 9.96
CA GLY A 184 -6.29 8.38 9.63
C GLY A 184 -7.05 8.40 8.27
N PRO A 185 -7.59 9.56 7.88
CA PRO A 185 -7.56 10.81 8.65
C PRO A 185 -8.52 10.77 9.85
N PHE A 186 -8.04 11.21 11.00
CA PHE A 186 -8.85 11.45 12.20
C PHE A 186 -9.65 12.73 12.02
N ILE A 187 -8.95 13.82 11.66
CA ILE A 187 -9.54 15.11 11.32
C ILE A 187 -9.03 15.51 9.93
N PRO A 188 -9.85 15.37 8.87
CA PRO A 188 -9.47 15.82 7.54
C PRO A 188 -9.13 17.32 7.51
N ALA A 189 -8.18 17.72 6.66
CA ALA A 189 -7.83 19.14 6.47
C ALA A 189 -9.02 20.03 6.03
N ASP A 190 -10.03 19.44 5.38
CA ASP A 190 -11.27 20.08 4.94
C ASP A 190 -12.45 19.86 5.92
N CYS A 191 -12.18 19.42 7.15
CA CYS A 191 -13.20 19.14 8.16
C CYS A 191 -14.07 20.37 8.46
N LYS A 192 -15.38 20.28 8.18
CA LYS A 192 -16.35 21.38 8.36
C LYS A 192 -16.40 21.92 9.79
N LEU A 193 -16.14 21.09 10.80
CA LEU A 193 -16.13 21.52 12.19
C LEU A 193 -15.03 22.55 12.47
N LEU A 194 -13.88 22.46 11.79
CA LEU A 194 -12.78 23.43 11.95
C LEU A 194 -13.12 24.81 11.37
N TYR A 195 -14.02 24.86 10.39
CA TYR A 195 -14.41 26.10 9.69
C TYR A 195 -15.78 26.64 10.10
N ALA A 196 -16.45 25.99 11.06
CA ALA A 196 -17.74 26.45 11.57
C ALA A 196 -17.57 27.78 12.32
N LYS A 197 -18.49 28.73 12.11
CA LYS A 197 -18.43 30.09 12.70
C LYS A 197 -18.31 30.10 14.23
N GLU A 198 -18.83 29.07 14.89
CA GLU A 198 -18.85 28.91 16.34
C GLU A 198 -17.73 27.99 16.86
N CYS A 199 -16.86 27.48 15.99
CA CYS A 199 -15.78 26.60 16.42
C CYS A 199 -14.68 27.38 17.15
N ASN A 200 -14.40 26.96 18.37
CA ASN A 200 -13.33 27.47 19.22
C ASN A 200 -12.20 26.46 19.43
N ARG A 201 -12.20 25.34 18.70
CA ARG A 201 -11.23 24.24 18.81
C ARG A 201 -10.19 24.33 17.69
N THR A 202 -8.94 24.02 18.02
CA THR A 202 -7.89 23.82 17.00
C THR A 202 -7.98 22.41 16.39
N GLY A 203 -7.26 22.19 15.29
CA GLY A 203 -7.10 20.84 14.71
C GLY A 203 -6.49 19.84 15.72
N GLU A 204 -5.56 20.29 16.56
CA GLU A 204 -4.98 19.47 17.63
C GLU A 204 -6.01 19.11 18.70
N ASP A 205 -6.83 20.07 19.15
CA ASP A 205 -7.85 19.83 20.17
C ASP A 205 -8.88 18.81 19.69
N LEU A 206 -9.36 18.99 18.46
CA LEU A 206 -10.35 18.09 17.88
C LEU A 206 -9.76 16.70 17.61
N THR A 207 -8.49 16.62 17.18
CA THR A 207 -7.80 15.35 17.01
C THR A 207 -7.67 14.62 18.35
N LYS A 208 -7.21 15.29 19.41
CA LYS A 208 -7.13 14.74 20.78
C LYS A 208 -8.48 14.18 21.25
N GLU A 209 -9.55 14.91 21.00
CA GLU A 209 -10.91 14.51 21.36
C GLU A 209 -11.32 13.22 20.64
N VAL A 210 -11.09 13.12 19.33
CA VAL A 210 -11.36 11.92 18.53
C VAL A 210 -10.52 10.72 18.99
N LEU A 211 -9.21 10.90 19.21
CA LEU A 211 -8.35 9.81 19.71
C LEU A 211 -8.81 9.32 21.08
N THR A 212 -9.23 10.22 21.96
CA THR A 212 -9.73 9.87 23.29
C THR A 212 -11.02 9.07 23.20
N ILE A 213 -11.97 9.46 22.34
CA ILE A 213 -13.21 8.71 22.11
C ILE A 213 -12.89 7.30 21.56
N LEU A 214 -12.05 7.21 20.54
CA LEU A 214 -11.73 5.94 19.87
C LEU A 214 -10.92 4.98 20.74
N SER A 215 -10.06 5.49 21.64
CA SER A 215 -9.25 4.65 22.53
C SER A 215 -9.97 4.27 23.83
N ASN A 216 -11.09 4.93 24.14
CA ASN A 216 -11.81 4.69 25.38
C ASN A 216 -12.20 3.22 25.52
N ASN A 217 -11.94 2.63 26.69
CA ASN A 217 -12.22 1.21 27.00
C ASN A 217 -11.47 0.17 26.16
N HIS A 218 -10.53 0.57 25.29
CA HIS A 218 -9.63 -0.37 24.62
C HIS A 218 -8.38 -0.62 25.46
N LYS A 219 -7.99 -1.90 25.56
CA LYS A 219 -6.75 -2.29 26.28
C LYS A 219 -5.49 -1.92 25.52
N ASN A 220 -5.52 -2.10 24.20
CA ASN A 220 -4.41 -1.77 23.30
C ASN A 220 -4.99 -1.03 22.10
N CYS A 221 -4.48 0.16 21.85
CA CYS A 221 -4.94 1.02 20.76
C CYS A 221 -3.73 1.63 20.03
N VAL A 222 -3.75 1.57 18.70
CA VAL A 222 -2.72 2.16 17.84
C VAL A 222 -3.38 3.10 16.83
N PHE A 223 -2.89 4.33 16.78
CA PHE A 223 -3.30 5.35 15.82
C PHE A 223 -2.20 5.54 14.78
N VAL A 224 -2.54 5.37 13.52
CA VAL A 224 -1.65 5.53 12.37
C VAL A 224 -1.99 6.85 11.70
N SER A 225 -1.02 7.77 11.67
CA SER A 225 -1.13 9.09 11.03
C SER A 225 -1.59 9.02 9.58
N SER A 226 -2.12 10.11 9.05
CA SER A 226 -2.41 10.27 7.62
C SER A 226 -1.87 11.58 7.07
N ALA A 227 -1.45 11.59 5.80
CA ALA A 227 -1.13 12.82 5.09
C ALA A 227 -2.37 13.72 4.88
N GLU A 228 -3.58 13.15 5.06
CA GLU A 228 -4.85 13.88 5.03
C GLU A 228 -5.25 14.46 6.41
N ASP A 229 -4.52 14.15 7.49
CA ASP A 229 -4.77 14.73 8.82
C ASP A 229 -4.44 16.22 8.86
N SER A 230 -5.34 17.03 9.43
CA SER A 230 -5.23 18.49 9.51
C SER A 230 -3.98 19.01 10.23
N ILE A 231 -3.34 18.18 11.04
CA ILE A 231 -2.15 18.52 11.84
C ILE A 231 -0.90 17.75 11.41
N ALA A 232 -0.99 16.91 10.37
CA ALA A 232 0.14 16.17 9.83
C ALA A 232 0.77 16.90 8.63
N ASP A 233 2.02 16.57 8.35
CA ASP A 233 2.64 16.97 7.09
C ASP A 233 1.96 16.21 5.92
N PRO A 234 1.56 16.88 4.82
CA PRO A 234 0.82 16.26 3.72
C PRO A 234 1.72 15.49 2.75
N VAL A 235 2.62 14.67 3.29
CA VAL A 235 3.64 13.91 2.55
C VAL A 235 3.82 12.53 3.17
N LEU A 236 4.14 11.55 2.33
CA LEU A 236 4.44 10.18 2.76
C LEU A 236 5.95 9.88 2.62
N PRO A 237 6.53 9.10 3.54
CA PRO A 237 5.91 8.63 4.78
C PRO A 237 5.63 9.81 5.73
N THR A 238 4.51 9.76 6.46
CA THR A 238 4.22 10.75 7.51
C THR A 238 5.03 10.43 8.77
N LYS A 239 4.97 11.30 9.77
CA LYS A 239 5.46 11.02 11.14
C LYS A 239 4.26 10.81 12.05
N ALA A 240 4.51 10.29 13.26
CA ALA A 240 3.56 10.44 14.36
C ALA A 240 3.21 11.93 14.52
N PHE A 241 1.93 12.26 14.35
CA PHE A 241 1.42 13.63 14.42
C PHE A 241 1.21 14.11 15.87
N MET A 242 1.28 13.18 16.82
CA MET A 242 1.12 13.43 18.25
C MET A 242 1.95 12.44 19.09
N PRO A 243 2.29 12.79 20.34
CA PRO A 243 2.92 11.85 21.26
C PRO A 243 1.99 10.69 21.65
N SER A 244 2.56 9.50 21.80
CA SER A 244 1.89 8.36 22.44
C SER A 244 1.60 8.65 23.92
N THR A 245 0.63 7.93 24.47
CA THR A 245 0.25 7.98 25.89
C THR A 245 0.30 6.58 26.49
N ASP A 246 0.08 6.46 27.80
CA ASP A 246 -0.03 5.14 28.45
C ASP A 246 -1.27 4.34 27.96
N ASN A 247 -2.28 5.02 27.39
CA ASN A 247 -3.51 4.39 26.92
C ASN A 247 -3.48 4.00 25.44
N TYR A 248 -2.65 4.64 24.62
CA TYR A 248 -2.58 4.40 23.19
C TYR A 248 -1.23 4.79 22.59
N SER A 249 -0.86 4.13 21.50
CA SER A 249 0.30 4.50 20.69
C SER A 249 -0.12 5.32 19.47
N VAL A 250 0.65 6.35 19.13
CA VAL A 250 0.53 7.09 17.87
C VAL A 250 1.80 6.82 17.06
N THR A 251 1.65 6.52 15.77
CA THR A 251 2.77 6.16 14.89
C THR A 251 2.58 6.75 13.49
N MET A 252 3.62 6.59 12.68
CA MET A 252 3.70 7.06 11.30
C MET A 252 2.89 6.22 10.29
N ASP A 253 2.82 6.68 9.05
CA ASP A 253 2.29 5.95 7.89
C ASP A 253 3.31 5.91 6.74
N PRO A 254 3.62 4.73 6.16
CA PRO A 254 3.11 3.41 6.52
C PRO A 254 3.79 2.80 7.75
N VAL A 255 3.20 1.73 8.29
CA VAL A 255 3.67 1.10 9.52
C VAL A 255 3.69 -0.42 9.42
N PHE A 256 4.74 -1.03 9.96
CA PHE A 256 4.84 -2.46 10.19
C PHE A 256 4.67 -2.77 11.67
N ILE A 257 3.62 -3.53 12.01
CA ILE A 257 3.25 -3.89 13.38
C ILE A 257 3.44 -5.39 13.57
N GLU A 258 4.20 -5.75 14.60
CA GLU A 258 4.30 -7.12 15.10
C GLU A 258 3.42 -7.24 16.34
N TYR A 259 2.42 -8.12 16.30
CA TYR A 259 1.52 -8.37 17.40
C TYR A 259 1.48 -9.87 17.71
N GLY A 260 2.23 -10.29 18.72
CA GLY A 260 2.51 -11.71 18.95
C GLY A 260 3.22 -12.32 17.74
N ASP A 261 2.61 -13.35 17.15
CA ASP A 261 3.13 -14.03 15.95
C ASP A 261 2.52 -13.47 14.65
N LEU A 262 1.73 -12.40 14.71
CA LEU A 262 1.11 -11.79 13.54
C LEU A 262 1.89 -10.54 13.09
N ASP A 263 2.10 -10.44 11.78
CA ASP A 263 2.78 -9.32 11.13
C ASP A 263 1.77 -8.59 10.26
N LEU A 264 1.56 -7.32 10.54
CA LEU A 264 0.67 -6.46 9.79
C LEU A 264 1.49 -5.34 9.14
N PHE A 265 1.22 -5.07 7.86
CA PHE A 265 1.74 -3.90 7.18
C PHE A 265 0.58 -3.05 6.68
N LEU A 266 0.47 -1.85 7.22
CA LEU A 266 -0.71 -1.01 7.07
C LEU A 266 -0.33 0.38 6.58
N THR A 267 -1.28 1.02 5.91
CA THR A 267 -1.19 2.43 5.55
C THR A 267 -2.53 3.12 5.78
N SER A 268 -2.54 4.42 6.05
CA SER A 268 -3.77 5.23 5.98
C SER A 268 -4.04 5.72 4.55
N TYR A 269 -3.05 5.62 3.69
CA TYR A 269 -3.09 6.19 2.36
C TYR A 269 -3.91 5.34 1.37
N GLN A 270 -4.74 5.98 0.56
CA GLN A 270 -5.64 5.33 -0.38
C GLN A 270 -4.95 4.88 -1.68
N SER A 271 -3.78 4.25 -1.57
CA SER A 271 -2.94 3.80 -2.69
C SER A 271 -3.66 2.85 -3.65
N TYR A 272 -4.69 2.13 -3.19
CA TYR A 272 -5.59 1.34 -4.04
C TYR A 272 -6.17 2.16 -5.20
N LYS A 273 -6.58 3.42 -4.94
CA LYS A 273 -7.18 4.29 -5.97
C LYS A 273 -6.17 4.62 -7.07
N LEU A 274 -4.89 4.74 -6.75
CA LEU A 274 -3.84 5.03 -7.73
C LEU A 274 -3.70 3.89 -8.73
N ILE A 275 -3.64 2.66 -8.22
CA ILE A 275 -3.59 1.45 -9.03
C ILE A 275 -4.88 1.36 -9.84
N ALA A 276 -6.04 1.44 -9.18
CA ALA A 276 -7.34 1.33 -9.83
C ALA A 276 -7.51 2.34 -10.97
N ASN A 277 -7.13 3.61 -10.78
CA ASN A 277 -7.28 4.65 -11.79
C ASN A 277 -6.34 4.50 -13.00
N ASN A 278 -5.25 3.75 -12.85
CA ASN A 278 -4.23 3.53 -13.89
C ASN A 278 -4.11 2.06 -14.31
N PHE A 279 -5.08 1.23 -13.93
CA PHE A 279 -5.08 -0.20 -14.21
C PHE A 279 -5.57 -0.45 -15.64
N GLU A 280 -4.72 -1.06 -16.45
CA GLU A 280 -5.00 -1.44 -17.83
C GLU A 280 -4.91 -2.95 -18.01
N GLY A 281 -5.79 -3.50 -18.86
CA GLY A 281 -5.85 -4.93 -19.16
C GLY A 281 -6.69 -5.74 -18.18
N LYS A 282 -6.50 -7.07 -18.21
CA LYS A 282 -7.21 -8.03 -17.35
C LYS A 282 -6.33 -9.23 -17.08
N LYS A 283 -6.56 -9.89 -15.94
CA LYS A 283 -5.88 -11.15 -15.62
C LYS A 283 -6.60 -12.29 -16.34
N THR A 284 -5.89 -13.03 -17.19
CA THR A 284 -6.46 -14.23 -17.83
C THR A 284 -5.58 -15.44 -17.62
N VAL A 285 -6.19 -16.62 -17.63
CA VAL A 285 -5.53 -17.92 -17.66
C VAL A 285 -6.16 -18.71 -18.81
N ASN A 286 -5.35 -19.13 -19.78
CA ASN A 286 -5.82 -19.81 -21.00
C ASN A 286 -6.95 -19.04 -21.72
N GLY A 287 -6.83 -17.71 -21.82
CA GLY A 287 -7.82 -16.83 -22.46
C GLY A 287 -9.09 -16.57 -21.65
N THR A 288 -9.23 -17.17 -20.46
CA THR A 288 -10.39 -16.92 -19.57
C THR A 288 -10.01 -15.91 -18.49
N GLU A 289 -10.82 -14.88 -18.29
CA GLU A 289 -10.60 -13.89 -17.23
C GLU A 289 -10.70 -14.57 -15.84
N VAL A 290 -9.70 -14.34 -15.00
CA VAL A 290 -9.60 -14.96 -13.67
C VAL A 290 -9.55 -13.89 -12.60
N GLY A 291 -10.55 -13.92 -11.73
CA GLY A 291 -10.69 -13.00 -10.60
C GLY A 291 -11.27 -11.66 -11.01
N SER A 292 -11.78 -10.91 -10.02
CA SER A 292 -12.23 -9.54 -10.27
C SER A 292 -11.06 -8.58 -10.41
N ARG A 293 -11.28 -7.41 -11.04
CA ARG A 293 -10.30 -6.31 -11.06
C ARG A 293 -9.82 -5.93 -9.66
N ILE A 294 -10.76 -5.83 -8.71
CA ILE A 294 -10.45 -5.51 -7.30
C ILE A 294 -9.54 -6.58 -6.70
N THR A 295 -9.87 -7.86 -6.93
CA THR A 295 -9.06 -8.99 -6.44
C THR A 295 -7.65 -8.96 -7.00
N THR A 296 -7.53 -8.65 -8.29
CA THR A 296 -6.23 -8.54 -8.98
C THR A 296 -5.42 -7.39 -8.40
N ILE A 297 -6.01 -6.20 -8.23
CA ILE A 297 -5.35 -5.05 -7.62
C ILE A 297 -4.90 -5.36 -6.19
N LEU A 298 -5.73 -6.02 -5.38
CA LEU A 298 -5.36 -6.36 -4.01
C LEU A 298 -4.22 -7.37 -3.94
N THR A 299 -4.17 -8.30 -4.89
CA THR A 299 -3.04 -9.23 -5.03
C THR A 299 -1.72 -8.48 -5.29
N GLU A 300 -1.77 -7.32 -5.94
CA GLU A 300 -0.57 -6.56 -6.30
C GLU A 300 0.14 -5.93 -5.10
N PHE A 301 -0.54 -5.62 -4.01
CA PHE A 301 0.12 -5.17 -2.77
C PHE A 301 1.06 -6.25 -2.21
N ALA A 302 0.57 -7.51 -2.21
CA ALA A 302 1.38 -8.65 -1.82
C ALA A 302 2.47 -8.95 -2.86
N ASN A 303 2.12 -9.02 -4.15
CA ASN A 303 3.07 -9.34 -5.22
C ASN A 303 4.20 -8.33 -5.30
N GLN A 304 3.94 -7.04 -5.17
CA GLN A 304 4.97 -6.00 -5.17
C GLN A 304 5.60 -5.78 -3.79
N GLN A 305 5.17 -6.52 -2.76
CA GLN A 305 5.54 -6.34 -1.37
C GLN A 305 5.55 -4.86 -0.98
N SER A 306 4.50 -4.12 -1.30
CA SER A 306 4.46 -2.68 -1.08
C SER A 306 3.06 -2.22 -0.75
N ILE A 307 2.94 -1.28 0.18
CA ILE A 307 1.67 -0.64 0.52
C ILE A 307 1.33 0.53 -0.43
N CYS A 308 2.26 0.92 -1.28
CA CYS A 308 2.06 1.92 -2.33
C CYS A 308 2.80 1.51 -3.62
N PRO A 309 2.34 0.45 -4.32
CA PRO A 309 3.01 0.01 -5.54
C PRO A 309 2.72 0.94 -6.74
N GLY A 310 1.73 1.84 -6.64
CA GLY A 310 1.50 2.91 -7.62
C GLY A 310 2.47 4.09 -7.47
N ILE A 311 2.43 5.03 -8.43
CA ILE A 311 3.15 6.31 -8.32
C ILE A 311 2.21 7.38 -7.79
N ASP A 312 2.69 8.18 -6.85
CA ASP A 312 2.02 9.39 -6.38
C ASP A 312 3.01 10.51 -6.07
N GLU A 313 2.52 11.75 -6.16
CA GLU A 313 3.29 12.96 -5.86
C GLU A 313 3.47 13.20 -4.35
N GLN A 314 2.57 12.70 -3.51
CA GLN A 314 2.68 12.79 -2.05
C GLN A 314 3.79 11.88 -1.52
N VAL A 315 4.22 10.86 -2.28
CA VAL A 315 5.29 9.94 -1.90
C VAL A 315 6.65 10.58 -2.15
N GLN A 316 7.37 10.87 -1.06
CA GLN A 316 8.76 11.27 -1.13
C GLN A 316 9.62 10.09 -1.56
N GLN A 317 10.08 10.14 -2.81
CA GLN A 317 10.80 9.04 -3.46
C GLN A 317 12.10 8.65 -2.75
N SER A 318 12.74 9.55 -2.00
CA SER A 318 13.90 9.23 -1.14
C SER A 318 13.58 8.20 -0.05
N PHE A 319 12.31 7.98 0.27
CA PHE A 319 11.83 7.02 1.25
C PHE A 319 11.04 5.87 0.62
N ILE A 320 11.16 5.65 -0.70
CA ILE A 320 10.37 4.61 -1.39
C ILE A 320 10.56 3.21 -0.79
N SER A 321 11.74 2.92 -0.23
CA SER A 321 12.04 1.66 0.46
C SER A 321 11.23 1.48 1.75
N HIS A 322 10.75 2.55 2.38
CA HIS A 322 9.91 2.46 3.59
C HIS A 322 8.49 1.95 3.28
N PHE A 323 8.07 1.98 2.03
CA PHE A 323 6.79 1.42 1.59
C PHE A 323 6.87 -0.08 1.35
N ARG A 324 8.05 -0.69 1.51
CA ARG A 324 8.27 -2.13 1.50
C ARG A 324 8.34 -2.64 2.95
N PRO A 325 7.69 -3.75 3.30
CA PRO A 325 7.77 -4.30 4.64
C PRO A 325 9.16 -4.90 4.87
N VAL A 326 9.62 -4.85 6.13
CA VAL A 326 10.93 -5.38 6.55
C VAL A 326 11.07 -6.90 6.35
N ARG A 327 9.95 -7.61 6.30
CA ARG A 327 9.80 -9.04 5.98
C ARG A 327 8.39 -9.30 5.43
N PRO A 328 8.11 -10.44 4.78
CA PRO A 328 6.78 -10.73 4.28
C PRO A 328 5.73 -10.70 5.41
N PRO A 329 4.75 -9.78 5.39
CA PRO A 329 3.73 -9.71 6.43
C PRO A 329 2.62 -10.73 6.16
N HIS A 330 1.92 -11.11 7.22
CA HIS A 330 0.71 -11.93 7.14
C HIS A 330 -0.46 -11.14 6.57
N VAL A 331 -0.56 -9.85 6.91
CA VAL A 331 -1.68 -9.01 6.52
C VAL A 331 -1.20 -7.69 5.94
N PHE A 332 -1.66 -7.38 4.73
CA PHE A 332 -1.63 -6.01 4.19
C PHE A 332 -2.99 -5.35 4.45
N VAL A 333 -2.98 -4.11 4.93
CA VAL A 333 -4.22 -3.33 5.11
C VAL A 333 -4.11 -1.99 4.39
N VAL A 334 -5.05 -1.76 3.48
CA VAL A 334 -5.10 -0.56 2.64
C VAL A 334 -6.51 0.03 2.68
N PRO A 335 -6.67 1.34 2.90
CA PRO A 335 -7.96 2.00 2.80
C PRO A 335 -8.40 2.17 1.34
N GLY A 336 -9.70 2.02 1.08
CA GLY A 336 -10.27 2.25 -0.24
C GLY A 336 -11.66 1.66 -0.39
N GLN A 337 -12.22 1.78 -1.61
CA GLN A 337 -13.53 1.25 -1.94
C GLN A 337 -13.47 0.39 -3.19
N PRO A 338 -14.21 -0.73 -3.23
CA PRO A 338 -15.13 -1.24 -2.20
C PRO A 338 -14.45 -2.07 -1.10
N ASN A 339 -15.11 -2.22 0.06
CA ASN A 339 -14.75 -3.21 1.09
C ASN A 339 -14.49 -4.58 0.46
N ALA A 340 -13.28 -5.11 0.62
CA ALA A 340 -12.89 -6.39 0.05
C ALA A 340 -11.75 -7.04 0.84
N THR A 341 -11.73 -8.36 0.85
CA THR A 341 -10.63 -9.16 1.41
C THR A 341 -10.19 -10.14 0.35
N VAL A 342 -8.87 -10.33 0.22
CA VAL A 342 -8.27 -11.32 -0.67
C VAL A 342 -7.18 -12.06 0.08
N SER A 343 -7.33 -13.37 0.22
CA SER A 343 -6.21 -14.25 0.57
C SER A 343 -5.38 -14.48 -0.69
N VAL A 344 -4.17 -13.95 -0.69
CA VAL A 344 -3.16 -14.22 -1.70
C VAL A 344 -2.46 -15.46 -1.20
N ASP A 345 -2.74 -16.61 -1.82
CA ASP A 345 -2.41 -17.95 -1.30
C ASP A 345 -2.92 -18.19 0.14
N ASP A 346 -2.42 -19.23 0.80
CA ASP A 346 -2.85 -19.62 2.16
C ASP A 346 -2.14 -18.80 3.26
N ASP A 347 -1.11 -18.01 2.91
CA ASP A 347 -0.19 -17.42 3.89
C ASP A 347 -0.31 -15.90 4.02
N VAL A 348 -0.81 -15.19 2.99
CA VAL A 348 -0.91 -13.72 2.98
C VAL A 348 -2.34 -13.28 2.75
N THR A 349 -2.84 -12.34 3.56
CA THR A 349 -4.15 -11.71 3.34
C THR A 349 -3.98 -10.22 3.06
N THR A 350 -4.61 -9.73 1.99
CA THR A 350 -4.73 -8.29 1.72
C THR A 350 -6.16 -7.84 1.97
N ILE A 351 -6.32 -6.78 2.75
CA ILE A 351 -7.62 -6.24 3.17
C ILE A 351 -7.76 -4.81 2.66
N LEU A 352 -8.86 -4.57 1.93
CA LEU A 352 -9.31 -3.26 1.50
C LEU A 352 -10.46 -2.80 2.40
N ILE A 353 -10.24 -1.72 3.14
CA ILE A 353 -11.22 -1.23 4.14
C ILE A 353 -11.77 0.12 3.70
N ASN A 354 -13.09 0.24 3.70
CA ASN A 354 -13.78 1.51 3.51
C ASN A 354 -13.53 2.44 4.71
N PRO A 355 -13.64 3.75 4.49
CA PRO A 355 -13.75 4.72 5.56
C PRO A 355 -14.82 4.39 6.63
N ALA A 356 -14.50 4.65 7.89
CA ALA A 356 -15.26 4.36 9.10
C ALA A 356 -16.60 5.11 9.14
N ILE A 357 -16.69 6.29 8.52
CA ILE A 357 -17.94 7.04 8.25
C ILE A 357 -19.03 6.19 7.57
N ARG A 358 -18.66 5.08 6.91
CA ARG A 358 -19.60 4.09 6.35
C ARG A 358 -19.98 2.98 7.32
N ARG A 359 -19.74 3.19 8.63
CA ARG A 359 -19.97 2.25 9.72
C ARG A 359 -19.36 0.87 9.45
N SER A 360 -18.11 0.85 8.97
CA SER A 360 -17.41 -0.39 8.66
C SER A 360 -15.97 -0.41 9.14
N PHE A 361 -15.50 -1.60 9.50
CA PHE A 361 -14.12 -1.89 9.89
C PHE A 361 -13.77 -3.33 9.51
N ALA A 362 -12.48 -3.67 9.45
CA ALA A 362 -12.05 -5.05 9.29
C ALA A 362 -11.84 -5.70 10.65
N MET A 363 -12.26 -6.96 10.76
CA MET A 363 -11.98 -7.82 11.88
C MET A 363 -11.05 -8.95 11.45
N ILE A 364 -9.84 -8.96 12.00
CA ILE A 364 -8.83 -9.99 11.78
C ILE A 364 -8.84 -10.94 12.97
N ARG A 365 -8.98 -12.23 12.70
CA ARG A 365 -8.93 -13.29 13.71
C ARG A 365 -7.82 -14.25 13.38
N VAL A 366 -6.98 -14.49 14.38
CA VAL A 366 -6.00 -15.56 14.32
C VAL A 366 -6.49 -16.69 15.21
N LYS A 367 -6.59 -17.89 14.62
CA LYS A 367 -6.99 -19.09 15.34
C LYS A 367 -6.36 -20.31 14.67
N ASP A 368 -5.81 -21.22 15.47
CA ASP A 368 -5.20 -22.48 15.01
C ASP A 368 -4.14 -22.25 13.91
N GLY A 369 -3.33 -21.20 14.06
CA GLY A 369 -2.27 -20.83 13.11
C GLY A 369 -2.78 -20.19 11.81
N LYS A 370 -4.08 -19.92 11.69
CA LYS A 370 -4.68 -19.34 10.48
C LYS A 370 -5.18 -17.92 10.70
N VAL A 371 -4.95 -17.08 9.70
CA VAL A 371 -5.51 -15.72 9.64
C VAL A 371 -6.82 -15.77 8.87
N ASN A 372 -7.89 -15.30 9.49
CA ASN A 372 -9.17 -15.04 8.85
C ASN A 372 -9.49 -13.56 8.98
N SER A 373 -10.08 -12.97 7.96
CA SER A 373 -10.58 -11.60 8.08
C SER A 373 -11.96 -11.46 7.46
N GLU A 374 -12.74 -10.58 8.06
CA GLU A 374 -14.06 -10.21 7.57
C GLU A 374 -14.25 -8.70 7.71
N ILE A 375 -15.09 -8.15 6.83
CA ILE A 375 -15.49 -6.76 6.94
C ILE A 375 -16.79 -6.69 7.74
N MET A 376 -16.72 -6.01 8.88
CA MET A 376 -17.85 -5.78 9.75
C MET A 376 -18.57 -4.50 9.35
N LYS A 377 -19.90 -4.53 9.50
CA LYS A 377 -20.75 -3.35 9.44
C LYS A 377 -21.64 -3.35 10.66
N PHE A 378 -21.86 -2.20 11.28
CA PHE A 378 -22.83 -2.06 12.36
C PHE A 378 -23.93 -1.09 11.93
N LYS A 379 -25.11 -1.26 12.55
CA LYS A 379 -26.36 -0.64 12.11
C LYS A 379 -26.40 0.84 12.44
#